data_AF-A0A4W6DZ63-F1
#
_entry.id   AF-A0A4W6DZ63-F1
#
_cell.length_a   1.000
_cell.length_b   1.000
_cell.length_c   1.000
_cell.angle_alpha   90.00
_cell.angle_beta   90.00
_cell.angle_gamma   90.00
#
_symmetry.space_group_name_H-M   'P 1'
#
loop_
_entity.id
_entity.type
_entity.pdbx_description
1 polymer ?
#
loop_
_entity_poly.entity_id
_entity_poly.type
_entity_poly.pdbx_seq_one_letter_code
_entity_poly.pdbx_strand_id
1 'polypeptide(L)'
;MHTHTHTYIPTYLIISTCDHVNMECLFSVALLSPDGYLYERQAILEYILHQKTEIAKKMKAYEKQKQAQKSNSQLESKSEERERVERFKTRENSIVSKPINPFTSGQSKGGEKGRIDSSSAESSMAASASTSSQSLPSFWVPSLTPEAKPTLLKKPSKAVLCPMSGRPIKMNELITVHFTPLDASLDRVALLTRQDRYVCAVTRDVLANSVPCAVLRPSGTVVTQECVEKLIKKDMIDPVTGDKLSDRDIIPLQRGGTGFAASGVDLRAKEARPVMQV
;
A
#
# COMPACT_ATOMS: atom_id res chain seq x y z
N MET A 1 8.03 -13.12 -6.99
CA MET A 1 8.44 -12.21 -5.90
C MET A 1 7.22 -11.46 -5.39
N HIS A 2 6.46 -12.07 -4.48
CA HIS A 2 5.39 -11.38 -3.76
C HIS A 2 6.00 -10.82 -2.48
N THR A 3 6.16 -9.51 -2.42
CA THR A 3 6.59 -8.80 -1.22
C THR A 3 5.51 -8.97 -0.16
N HIS A 4 5.72 -9.90 0.77
CA HIS A 4 5.02 -9.92 2.05
C HIS A 4 5.37 -8.62 2.77
N THR A 5 4.51 -7.62 2.68
CA THR A 5 4.55 -6.49 3.60
C THR A 5 4.12 -7.04 4.94
N HIS A 6 5.10 -7.43 5.76
CA HIS A 6 4.90 -7.74 7.16
C HIS A 6 4.49 -6.42 7.82
N THR A 7 3.19 -6.15 7.87
CA THR A 7 2.64 -5.04 8.65
C THR A 7 2.97 -5.40 10.09
N TYR A 8 4.01 -4.78 10.65
CA TYR A 8 4.32 -4.86 12.07
C TYR A 8 3.14 -4.22 12.80
N ILE A 9 2.19 -5.06 13.20
CA ILE A 9 1.11 -4.64 14.08
C ILE A 9 1.75 -4.63 15.47
N PRO A 10 1.96 -3.46 16.10
CA PRO A 10 2.49 -3.42 17.45
C PRO A 10 1.56 -4.27 18.32
N THR A 11 2.15 -5.12 19.16
CA THR A 11 1.45 -6.04 20.08
C THR A 11 0.45 -5.34 21.00
N TYR A 12 0.53 -4.02 21.13
CA TYR A 12 -0.39 -3.15 21.87
C TYR A 12 -1.67 -2.76 21.10
N LEU A 13 -1.78 -3.06 19.80
CA LEU A 13 -2.93 -2.69 18.96
C LEU A 13 -4.09 -3.69 19.02
N ILE A 14 -3.85 -4.89 19.56
CA ILE A 14 -4.77 -6.03 19.43
C ILE A 14 -5.34 -6.39 20.81
N ILE A 15 -6.58 -5.95 21.09
CA ILE A 15 -7.38 -6.51 22.19
C ILE A 15 -7.85 -7.94 21.84
N SER A 16 -7.90 -8.29 20.55
CA SER A 16 -8.50 -9.54 20.06
C SER A 16 -7.70 -10.84 20.34
N THR A 17 -6.48 -10.79 20.87
CA THR A 17 -5.63 -11.99 21.10
C THR A 17 -5.55 -12.43 22.56
N CYS A 18 -6.09 -11.65 23.49
CA CYS A 18 -6.23 -12.03 24.89
C CYS A 18 -7.70 -11.92 25.27
N ASP A 19 -8.17 -12.81 26.13
CA ASP A 19 -9.54 -12.89 26.64
C ASP A 19 -10.24 -11.52 26.68
N HIS A 20 -11.41 -11.42 26.05
CA HIS A 20 -12.28 -10.23 26.10
C HIS A 20 -12.59 -9.75 27.54
N VAL A 21 -12.25 -10.57 28.53
CA VAL A 21 -12.49 -10.34 29.96
C VAL A 21 -11.19 -10.12 30.75
N ASN A 22 -9.99 -10.41 30.22
CA ASN A 22 -8.77 -10.49 31.02
C ASN A 22 -7.60 -9.66 30.47
N MET A 23 -7.73 -8.34 30.42
CA MET A 23 -6.58 -7.44 30.34
C MET A 23 -6.90 -6.10 31.00
N GLU A 24 -5.86 -5.52 31.59
CA GLU A 24 -5.81 -4.28 32.38
C GLU A 24 -6.40 -3.06 31.64
N CYS A 25 -7.72 -2.98 31.56
CA CYS A 25 -8.45 -1.83 31.02
C CYS A 25 -8.50 -0.69 32.04
N LEU A 26 -7.35 -0.39 32.67
CA LEU A 26 -7.24 0.47 33.84
C LEU A 26 -7.64 1.93 33.53
N PHE A 27 -7.56 2.37 32.27
CA PHE A 27 -7.98 3.72 31.85
C PHE A 27 -8.60 3.83 30.45
N SER A 28 -8.76 2.72 29.73
CA SER A 28 -8.94 2.78 28.28
C SER A 28 -10.40 2.65 27.87
N VAL A 29 -10.99 3.74 27.37
CA VAL A 29 -12.22 3.67 26.56
C VAL A 29 -11.95 2.75 25.37
N ALA A 30 -12.75 1.70 25.19
CA ALA A 30 -12.65 0.80 24.06
C ALA A 30 -13.40 1.37 22.85
N LEU A 31 -12.82 1.23 21.66
CA LEU A 31 -13.44 1.58 20.38
C LEU A 31 -13.71 0.33 19.55
N LEU A 32 -14.88 0.28 18.95
CA LEU A 32 -15.33 -0.80 18.08
C LEU A 32 -15.31 -0.35 16.62
N SER A 33 -14.71 -1.17 15.78
CA SER A 33 -14.82 -1.04 14.32
C SER A 33 -16.17 -1.57 13.81
N PRO A 34 -16.72 -1.04 12.70
CA PRO A 34 -17.94 -1.56 12.08
C PRO A 34 -17.93 -3.05 11.77
N ASP A 35 -16.75 -3.66 11.63
CA ASP A 35 -16.57 -5.09 11.38
C ASP A 35 -16.64 -5.96 12.66
N GLY A 36 -16.78 -5.35 13.85
CA GLY A 36 -16.89 -6.06 15.12
C GLY A 36 -15.59 -6.24 15.91
N TYR A 37 -14.50 -5.55 15.54
CA TYR A 37 -13.21 -5.64 16.24
C TYR A 37 -13.05 -4.55 17.30
N LEU A 38 -12.65 -4.95 18.50
CA LEU A 38 -12.36 -4.04 19.61
C LEU A 38 -10.90 -3.58 19.60
N TYR A 39 -10.72 -2.29 19.86
CA TYR A 39 -9.44 -1.62 19.94
C TYR A 39 -9.37 -0.72 21.16
N GLU A 40 -8.16 -0.52 21.66
CA GLU A 40 -7.90 0.55 22.62
C GLU A 40 -7.97 1.90 21.89
N ARG A 41 -8.66 2.88 22.49
CA ARG A 41 -8.81 4.22 21.89
C ARG A 41 -7.49 4.85 21.49
N GLN A 42 -6.48 4.83 22.35
CA GLN A 42 -5.20 5.49 22.05
C GLN A 42 -4.48 4.78 20.89
N ALA A 43 -4.38 3.45 20.95
CA ALA A 43 -3.66 2.66 19.97
C ALA A 43 -4.24 2.77 18.55
N ILE A 44 -5.57 2.69 18.39
CA ILE A 44 -6.19 2.79 17.07
C ILE A 44 -6.07 4.20 16.48
N LEU A 45 -6.14 5.23 17.31
CA LEU A 45 -5.96 6.62 16.88
C LEU A 45 -4.55 6.87 16.39
N GLU A 46 -3.55 6.43 17.16
CA GLU A 46 -2.15 6.52 16.79
C GLU A 46 -1.88 5.77 15.48
N TYR A 47 -2.43 4.56 15.34
CA TYR A 47 -2.34 3.79 14.10
C TYR A 47 -2.93 4.55 12.90
N ILE A 48 -4.13 5.12 13.03
CA ILE A 48 -4.77 5.89 11.95
C ILE A 48 -3.92 7.11 11.56
N LEU A 49 -3.36 7.83 12.53
CA LEU A 49 -2.48 8.96 12.27
C LEU A 49 -1.22 8.53 11.55
N HIS A 50 -0.55 7.48 12.03
CA HIS A 50 0.64 6.94 11.40
C HIS A 50 0.37 6.52 9.95
N GLN A 51 -0.69 5.76 9.70
CA GLN A 51 -1.05 5.34 8.34
C GLN A 51 -1.37 6.53 7.42
N LYS A 52 -2.06 7.55 7.90
CA LYS A 52 -2.32 8.78 7.11
C LYS A 52 -1.03 9.48 6.72
N THR A 53 -0.06 9.59 7.63
CA THR A 53 1.24 10.21 7.33
C THR A 53 2.03 9.40 6.31
N GLU A 54 2.06 8.07 6.43
CA GLU A 54 2.72 7.18 5.48
C GLU A 54 2.08 7.22 4.09
N ILE A 55 0.74 7.22 4.02
CA ILE A 55 0.01 7.40 2.75
C ILE A 55 0.34 8.75 2.13
N ALA A 56 0.37 9.83 2.91
CA ALA A 56 0.73 11.16 2.42
C ALA A 56 2.16 11.22 1.86
N LYS A 57 3.14 10.59 2.55
CA LYS A 57 4.53 10.47 2.05
C LYS A 57 4.59 9.72 0.72
N LYS A 58 3.91 8.57 0.63
CA LYS A 58 3.85 7.75 -0.59
C LYS A 58 3.16 8.48 -1.74
N MET A 59 2.09 9.22 -1.46
CA MET A 59 1.38 10.05 -2.45
C MET A 59 2.27 11.17 -2.98
N LYS A 60 3.00 11.87 -2.11
CA LYS A 60 3.94 12.94 -2.51
C LYS A 60 5.07 12.39 -3.40
N ALA A 61 5.62 11.22 -3.06
CA ALA A 61 6.63 10.54 -3.89
C ALA A 61 6.08 10.16 -5.27
N TYR A 62 4.85 9.63 -5.32
CA TYR A 62 4.16 9.30 -6.56
C TYR A 62 3.89 10.54 -7.43
N GLU A 63 3.44 11.65 -6.84
CA GLU A 63 3.22 12.90 -7.55
C GLU A 63 4.51 13.50 -8.12
N LYS A 64 5.60 13.47 -7.33
CA LYS A 64 6.93 13.91 -7.80
C LYS A 64 7.41 13.06 -8.99
N GLN A 65 7.25 11.74 -8.92
CA GLN A 65 7.61 10.85 -10.02
C GLN A 65 6.77 11.12 -11.27
N LYS A 66 5.45 11.30 -11.10
CA LYS A 66 4.54 11.62 -12.21
C LYS A 66 4.89 12.96 -12.87
N GLN A 67 5.25 13.96 -12.10
CA GLN A 67 5.71 15.25 -12.62
C GLN A 67 7.03 15.11 -13.39
N ALA A 68 8.00 14.38 -12.85
CA ALA A 68 9.28 14.11 -13.53
C ALA A 68 9.10 13.35 -14.85
N GLN A 69 8.18 12.38 -14.90
CA GLN A 69 7.84 11.67 -16.14
C GLN A 69 7.19 12.59 -17.16
N LYS A 70 6.26 13.45 -16.72
CA LYS A 70 5.61 14.41 -17.61
C LYS A 70 6.63 15.43 -18.17
N SER A 71 7.54 15.94 -17.34
CA SER A 71 8.59 16.86 -17.80
C SER A 71 9.57 16.18 -18.74
N ASN A 72 9.98 14.94 -18.46
CA ASN A 72 10.90 14.20 -19.33
C ASN A 72 10.24 13.90 -20.69
N SER A 73 9.00 13.41 -20.70
CA SER A 73 8.25 13.18 -21.95
C SER A 73 8.01 14.48 -22.75
N GLN A 74 7.81 15.61 -22.06
CA GLN A 74 7.69 16.91 -22.74
C GLN A 74 9.04 17.41 -23.29
N LEU A 75 10.16 17.13 -22.63
CA LEU A 75 11.49 17.45 -23.13
C LEU A 75 11.84 16.57 -24.33
N GLU A 76 11.57 15.26 -24.26
CA GLU A 76 11.77 14.29 -25.35
C GLU A 76 10.97 14.70 -26.60
N SER A 77 9.67 14.94 -26.48
CA SER A 77 8.85 15.41 -27.62
C SER A 77 9.31 16.75 -28.21
N LYS A 78 9.77 17.69 -27.38
CA LYS A 78 10.36 18.95 -27.86
C LYS A 78 11.70 18.74 -28.55
N SER A 79 12.53 17.82 -28.07
CA SER A 79 13.80 17.48 -28.73
C SER A 79 13.59 16.75 -30.04
N GLU A 80 12.63 15.83 -30.10
CA GLU A 80 12.24 15.11 -31.33
C GLU A 80 11.72 16.09 -32.39
N GLU A 81 10.88 17.05 -32.00
CA GLU A 81 10.39 18.07 -32.92
C GLU A 81 11.52 18.97 -33.42
N ARG A 82 12.43 19.39 -32.55
CA ARG A 82 13.62 20.16 -32.94
C ARG A 82 14.49 19.38 -33.91
N GLU A 83 14.75 18.11 -33.62
CA GLU A 83 15.55 17.25 -34.49
C GLU A 83 14.88 17.02 -35.84
N ARG A 84 13.55 16.87 -35.87
CA ARG A 84 12.76 16.76 -37.11
C ARG A 84 12.90 18.01 -37.97
N VAL A 85 12.80 19.19 -37.37
CA VAL A 85 12.98 20.48 -38.06
C VAL A 85 14.42 20.63 -38.57
N GLU A 86 15.43 20.25 -37.78
CA GLU A 86 16.82 20.31 -38.23
C GLU A 86 17.11 19.35 -39.39
N ARG A 87 16.65 18.09 -39.29
CA ARG A 87 16.78 17.11 -40.38
C ARG A 87 16.12 17.60 -41.67
N PHE A 88 14.99 18.30 -41.56
CA PHE A 88 14.32 18.91 -42.70
C PHE A 88 15.19 20.03 -43.32
N LYS A 89 15.67 20.98 -42.51
CA LYS A 89 16.56 22.06 -42.96
C LYS A 89 17.80 21.54 -43.67
N THR A 90 18.49 20.54 -43.11
CA THR A 90 19.69 19.96 -43.73
C THR A 90 19.39 19.29 -45.06
N ARG A 91 18.24 18.61 -45.17
CA ARG A 91 17.81 17.95 -46.42
C ARG A 91 17.51 18.96 -47.51
N GLU A 92 16.81 20.06 -47.19
CA GLU A 92 16.56 21.13 -48.16
C GLU A 92 17.85 21.84 -48.59
N ASN A 93 18.73 22.17 -47.63
CA ASN A 93 19.99 22.84 -47.94
C ASN A 93 20.93 21.98 -48.80
N SER A 94 20.89 20.65 -48.65
CA SER A 94 21.67 19.71 -49.47
C SER A 94 21.20 19.63 -50.93
N ILE A 95 19.95 19.96 -51.23
CA ILE A 95 19.41 19.93 -52.60
C ILE A 95 19.80 21.21 -53.36
N VAL A 96 19.86 22.36 -52.67
CA VAL A 96 20.13 23.67 -53.29
C VAL A 96 21.63 23.94 -53.48
N SER A 97 22.51 23.29 -52.72
CA SER A 97 23.96 23.57 -52.72
C SER A 97 24.81 22.66 -53.62
N LYS A 98 24.23 21.63 -54.26
CA LYS A 98 24.93 20.84 -55.29
C LYS A 98 24.47 21.30 -56.68
N PRO A 99 25.21 22.21 -57.35
CA PRO A 99 24.94 22.46 -58.76
C PRO A 99 25.22 21.16 -59.53
N ILE A 100 24.14 20.54 -60.05
CA ILE A 100 24.25 19.50 -61.06
C ILE A 100 24.75 20.22 -62.32
N ASN A 101 26.07 20.23 -62.54
CA ASN A 101 26.64 20.54 -63.83
C ASN A 101 26.43 19.31 -64.74
N PRO A 102 25.52 19.34 -65.72
CA PRO A 102 25.23 18.18 -66.58
C PRO A 102 26.23 18.04 -67.74
N PHE A 103 27.27 18.88 -67.82
CA PHE A 103 28.18 18.98 -68.98
C PHE A 103 29.59 18.38 -68.80
N THR A 104 29.88 17.64 -67.74
CA THR A 104 31.15 16.89 -67.65
C THR A 104 30.90 15.40 -67.48
N SER A 105 30.41 14.78 -68.55
CA SER A 105 30.66 13.36 -68.82
C SER A 105 31.18 13.26 -70.26
N GLY A 106 32.49 13.05 -70.39
CA GLY A 106 33.13 12.87 -71.70
C GLY A 106 34.62 13.20 -71.74
N GLN A 107 35.45 12.30 -71.19
CA GLN A 107 36.81 11.96 -71.68
C GLN A 107 37.91 13.05 -71.63
N SER A 108 38.97 12.84 -70.83
CA SER A 108 40.29 12.49 -71.41
C SER A 108 41.18 11.67 -70.46
N LYS A 109 41.86 10.67 -71.05
CA LYS A 109 42.84 9.72 -70.48
C LYS A 109 44.24 10.31 -70.26
N GLY A 110 45.03 9.65 -69.39
CA GLY A 110 46.51 9.60 -69.35
C GLY A 110 46.99 9.35 -67.90
N GLY A 111 47.40 8.14 -67.47
CA GLY A 111 48.75 7.54 -67.63
C GLY A 111 49.74 8.26 -66.68
N GLU A 112 50.45 7.67 -65.71
CA GLU A 112 51.25 6.43 -65.71
C GLU A 112 51.76 6.06 -64.29
N LYS A 113 52.37 4.88 -64.19
CA LYS A 113 52.92 4.12 -63.05
C LYS A 113 53.91 4.83 -62.10
N GLY A 114 53.98 4.32 -60.87
CA GLY A 114 55.18 4.29 -60.04
C GLY A 114 55.03 3.33 -58.85
N ARG A 115 55.67 2.16 -58.90
CA ARG A 115 55.85 1.18 -57.81
C ARG A 115 57.30 1.28 -57.29
N ILE A 116 57.53 0.71 -56.09
CA ILE A 116 58.82 0.39 -55.41
C ILE A 116 59.32 1.54 -54.51
N ASP A 117 59.11 1.50 -53.19
CA ASP A 117 59.86 0.80 -52.12
C ASP A 117 61.26 1.38 -51.87
N SER A 118 61.46 2.03 -50.70
CA SER A 118 62.51 1.69 -49.72
C SER A 118 62.76 2.80 -48.69
N SER A 119 62.60 2.40 -47.42
CA SER A 119 63.41 2.73 -46.23
C SER A 119 63.48 4.15 -45.63
N SER A 120 63.06 4.17 -44.35
CA SER A 120 63.71 4.81 -43.20
C SER A 120 63.56 6.33 -43.00
N ALA A 121 62.73 6.73 -42.03
CA ALA A 121 63.21 7.13 -40.70
C ALA A 121 62.07 7.73 -39.86
N GLU A 122 62.13 7.39 -38.58
CA GLU A 122 61.33 7.77 -37.42
C GLU A 122 61.05 9.28 -37.26
N SER A 123 59.80 9.66 -36.93
CA SER A 123 59.46 10.40 -35.69
C SER A 123 58.09 11.10 -35.77
N SER A 124 57.19 10.65 -34.88
CA SER A 124 56.45 11.48 -33.92
C SER A 124 55.53 12.62 -34.40
N MET A 125 54.23 12.42 -34.11
CA MET A 125 53.30 13.33 -33.38
C MET A 125 51.94 13.56 -34.07
N ALA A 126 50.90 13.22 -33.30
CA ALA A 126 49.53 13.75 -33.34
C ALA A 126 48.69 13.51 -34.61
N ALA A 127 48.20 12.27 -34.76
CA ALA A 127 47.01 11.99 -35.57
C ALA A 127 45.75 11.95 -34.68
N SER A 128 44.99 13.02 -34.83
CA SER A 128 43.61 13.31 -34.44
C SER A 128 42.75 12.12 -34.00
N ALA A 129 42.30 12.20 -32.75
CA ALA A 129 41.22 11.41 -32.18
C ALA A 129 39.94 11.52 -33.01
N SER A 130 39.73 10.54 -33.88
CA SER A 130 38.43 10.21 -34.45
C SER A 130 38.30 8.70 -34.48
N THR A 131 38.37 8.09 -33.30
CA THR A 131 37.88 6.74 -33.11
C THR A 131 36.37 6.79 -33.29
N SER A 132 35.92 6.28 -34.42
CA SER A 132 34.55 5.85 -34.65
C SER A 132 34.01 5.23 -33.38
N SER A 133 32.92 5.80 -32.85
CA SER A 133 32.13 5.26 -31.75
C SER A 133 31.47 3.96 -32.19
N GLN A 134 32.28 2.92 -32.36
CA GLN A 134 31.82 1.54 -32.32
C GLN A 134 31.22 1.37 -30.93
N SER A 135 29.89 1.34 -30.86
CA SER A 135 29.13 1.05 -29.66
C SER A 135 29.46 -0.38 -29.23
N LEU A 136 30.53 -0.54 -28.46
CA LEU A 136 30.85 -1.82 -27.84
C LEU A 136 29.79 -2.07 -26.77
N PRO A 137 29.13 -3.24 -26.75
CA PRO A 137 28.12 -3.58 -25.76
C PRO A 137 28.81 -3.94 -24.43
N SER A 138 29.49 -2.98 -23.81
CA SER A 138 30.15 -3.17 -22.53
C SER A 138 29.18 -2.81 -21.40
N PHE A 139 28.42 -3.83 -20.98
CA PHE A 139 27.53 -3.78 -19.83
C PHE A 139 28.22 -3.38 -18.51
N TRP A 140 29.55 -3.49 -18.41
CA TRP A 140 30.33 -3.16 -17.21
C TRP A 140 30.84 -1.72 -17.17
N VAL A 141 30.62 -0.93 -18.22
CA VAL A 141 31.00 0.49 -18.24
C VAL A 141 29.84 1.29 -17.66
N PRO A 142 30.00 1.98 -16.50
CA PRO A 142 28.91 2.69 -15.83
C PRO A 142 28.13 3.66 -16.73
N SER A 143 28.80 4.31 -17.69
CA SER A 143 28.18 5.25 -18.65
C SER A 143 27.41 4.58 -19.80
N LEU A 144 27.57 3.27 -20.02
CA LEU A 144 26.86 2.49 -21.04
C LEU A 144 25.88 1.50 -20.42
N THR A 145 25.74 1.50 -19.09
CA THR A 145 24.68 0.74 -18.43
C THR A 145 23.33 1.37 -18.74
N PRO A 146 22.33 0.60 -19.20
CA PRO A 146 20.99 1.13 -19.36
C PRO A 146 20.52 1.58 -17.97
N GLU A 147 20.31 2.89 -17.80
CA GLU A 147 19.77 3.43 -16.56
C GLU A 147 18.49 2.67 -16.23
N ALA A 148 18.44 2.10 -15.02
CA ALA A 148 17.26 1.39 -14.57
C ALA A 148 16.07 2.37 -14.59
N LYS A 149 15.11 2.10 -15.48
CA LYS A 149 13.89 2.91 -15.57
C LYS A 149 13.33 3.06 -14.15
N PRO A 150 13.13 4.29 -13.65
CA PRO A 150 12.72 4.48 -12.27
C PRO A 150 11.43 3.70 -12.03
N THR A 151 11.43 2.83 -11.01
CA THR A 151 10.33 1.93 -10.69
C THR A 151 9.03 2.72 -10.62
N LEU A 152 8.12 2.50 -11.58
CA LEU A 152 6.83 3.19 -11.65
C LEU A 152 6.07 2.92 -10.35
N LEU A 153 6.02 3.91 -9.46
CA LEU A 153 5.26 3.81 -8.22
C LEU A 153 3.79 3.69 -8.61
N LYS A 154 3.11 2.65 -8.11
CA LYS A 154 1.66 2.52 -8.28
C LYS A 154 0.97 3.57 -7.43
N LYS A 155 -0.18 4.07 -7.91
CA LYS A 155 -0.99 5.05 -7.16
C LYS A 155 -1.32 4.46 -5.78
N PRO A 156 -0.82 5.05 -4.68
CA PRO A 156 -1.15 4.59 -3.33
C PRO A 156 -2.66 4.72 -3.08
N SER A 157 -3.24 3.78 -2.34
CA SER A 157 -4.62 3.92 -1.85
C SER A 157 -4.69 5.03 -0.80
N LYS A 158 -5.73 5.87 -0.88
CA LYS A 158 -5.95 6.97 0.09
C LYS A 158 -6.60 6.51 1.40
N ALA A 159 -7.22 5.32 1.40
CA ALA A 159 -7.93 4.80 2.56
C ALA A 159 -6.96 4.13 3.54
N VAL A 160 -7.14 4.41 4.83
CA VAL A 160 -6.50 3.66 5.91
C VAL A 160 -7.23 2.34 6.07
N LEU A 161 -6.49 1.24 6.15
CA LEU A 161 -7.05 -0.10 6.30
C LEU A 161 -7.06 -0.51 7.78
N CYS A 162 -8.05 -1.32 8.15
CA CYS A 162 -8.16 -1.94 9.46
C CYS A 162 -7.03 -2.95 9.64
N PRO A 163 -6.34 -2.96 10.81
CA PRO A 163 -5.23 -3.89 11.05
C PRO A 163 -5.67 -5.36 11.12
N MET A 164 -6.94 -5.63 11.48
CA MET A 164 -7.47 -7.00 11.61
C MET A 164 -8.24 -7.44 10.36
N SER A 165 -9.15 -6.60 9.84
CA SER A 165 -10.02 -6.97 8.71
C SER A 165 -9.48 -6.62 7.33
N GLY A 166 -8.49 -5.73 7.24
CA GLY A 166 -7.99 -5.18 5.98
C GLY A 166 -8.98 -4.31 5.20
N ARG A 167 -10.17 -4.04 5.76
CA ARG A 167 -11.19 -3.15 5.18
C ARG A 167 -10.89 -1.68 5.50
N PRO A 168 -11.35 -0.72 4.69
CA PRO A 168 -11.11 0.70 4.98
C PRO A 168 -11.81 1.12 6.27
N ILE A 169 -11.09 1.83 7.14
CA ILE A 169 -11.60 2.30 8.44
C ILE A 169 -11.49 3.82 8.56
N LYS A 170 -12.54 4.46 9.09
CA LYS A 170 -12.55 5.89 9.40
C LYS A 170 -12.74 6.13 10.89
N MET A 171 -12.20 7.25 11.36
CA MET A 171 -12.33 7.67 12.75
C MET A 171 -13.80 7.83 13.18
N ASN A 172 -14.64 8.44 12.34
CA ASN A 172 -16.05 8.69 12.67
C ASN A 172 -16.90 7.41 12.66
N GLU A 173 -16.39 6.32 12.12
CA GLU A 173 -17.08 5.03 12.07
C GLU A 173 -16.72 4.16 13.29
N LEU A 174 -15.77 4.61 14.12
CA LEU A 174 -15.44 3.95 15.39
C LEU A 174 -16.48 4.30 16.44
N ILE A 175 -16.96 3.28 17.15
CA ILE A 175 -18.00 3.41 18.15
C ILE A 175 -17.39 3.20 19.53
N THR A 176 -17.71 4.09 20.47
CA THR A 176 -17.28 3.92 21.86
C THR A 176 -18.08 2.81 22.51
N VAL A 177 -17.40 1.87 23.17
CA VAL A 177 -18.05 0.74 23.85
C VAL A 177 -18.15 0.99 25.35
N HIS A 178 -19.35 0.79 25.88
CA HIS A 178 -19.68 0.89 27.29
C HIS A 178 -20.07 -0.49 27.83
N PHE A 179 -19.20 -1.04 28.67
CA PHE A 179 -19.49 -2.29 29.38
C PHE A 179 -20.19 -1.99 30.70
N THR A 180 -21.28 -2.71 30.98
CA THR A 180 -21.97 -2.63 32.27
C THR A 180 -21.28 -3.55 33.28
N PRO A 181 -20.76 -3.03 34.40
CA PRO A 181 -20.14 -3.88 35.42
C PRO A 181 -21.19 -4.76 36.10
N LEU A 182 -20.78 -5.97 36.50
CA LEU A 182 -21.62 -6.91 37.26
C LEU A 182 -22.07 -6.30 38.59
N ASP A 183 -21.16 -5.64 39.29
CA ASP A 183 -21.43 -4.95 40.54
C ASP A 183 -20.96 -3.50 40.44
N ALA A 184 -21.91 -2.57 40.50
CA ALA A 184 -21.64 -1.15 40.38
C ALA A 184 -21.02 -0.55 41.66
N SER A 185 -21.07 -1.28 42.78
CA SER A 185 -20.54 -0.83 44.06
C SER A 185 -19.04 -1.10 44.23
N LEU A 186 -18.48 -1.98 43.40
CA LEU A 186 -17.08 -2.38 43.50
C LEU A 186 -16.18 -1.43 42.73
N ASP A 187 -15.01 -1.16 43.32
CA ASP A 187 -13.96 -0.43 42.63
C ASP A 187 -13.41 -1.25 41.46
N ARG A 188 -12.87 -0.55 40.45
CA ARG A 188 -12.40 -1.14 39.18
C ARG A 188 -11.34 -2.21 39.39
N VAL A 189 -10.46 -2.01 40.38
CA VAL A 189 -9.40 -2.97 40.73
C VAL A 189 -10.00 -4.26 41.30
N ALA A 190 -11.05 -4.15 42.11
CA ALA A 190 -11.76 -5.31 42.67
C ALA A 190 -12.60 -6.06 41.62
N LEU A 191 -13.05 -5.37 40.56
CA LEU A 191 -13.67 -6.03 39.41
C LEU A 191 -12.64 -6.81 38.58
N LEU A 192 -11.40 -6.33 38.46
CA LEU A 192 -10.35 -7.00 37.69
C LEU A 192 -9.91 -8.34 38.29
N THR A 193 -10.04 -8.54 39.60
CA THR A 193 -9.67 -9.82 40.23
C THR A 193 -10.73 -10.91 40.06
N ARG A 194 -11.94 -10.55 39.64
CA ARG A 194 -13.04 -11.51 39.43
C ARG A 194 -12.95 -12.14 38.03
N GLN A 195 -13.43 -13.37 37.94
CA GLN A 195 -13.62 -14.06 36.65
C GLN A 195 -14.78 -13.45 35.87
N ASP A 196 -15.88 -13.12 36.56
CA ASP A 196 -17.06 -12.48 35.99
C ASP A 196 -17.07 -10.99 36.30
N ARG A 197 -16.87 -10.16 35.27
CA ARG A 197 -16.67 -8.71 35.42
C ARG A 197 -17.82 -7.87 34.86
N TYR A 198 -18.38 -8.31 33.75
CA TYR A 198 -19.35 -7.54 32.96
C TYR A 198 -20.61 -8.33 32.68
N VAL A 199 -21.71 -7.60 32.53
CA VAL A 199 -23.04 -8.15 32.26
C VAL A 199 -23.69 -7.48 31.06
N CYS A 200 -24.63 -8.19 30.46
CA CYS A 200 -25.54 -7.62 29.47
C CYS A 200 -26.36 -6.50 30.09
N ALA A 201 -26.49 -5.36 29.39
CA ALA A 201 -27.26 -4.24 29.90
C ALA A 201 -28.76 -4.51 30.03
N VAL A 202 -29.30 -5.45 29.24
CA VAL A 202 -30.73 -5.76 29.21
C VAL A 202 -31.06 -6.94 30.12
N THR A 203 -30.47 -8.10 29.86
CA THR A 203 -30.80 -9.35 30.57
C THR A 203 -30.03 -9.52 31.87
N ARG A 204 -28.96 -8.73 32.09
CA ARG A 204 -28.02 -8.89 33.20
C ARG A 204 -27.30 -10.25 33.24
N ASP A 205 -27.33 -10.99 32.14
CA ASP A 205 -26.53 -12.21 31.99
C ASP A 205 -25.03 -11.86 31.94
N VAL A 206 -24.19 -12.71 32.52
CA VAL A 206 -22.73 -12.53 32.54
C VAL A 206 -22.17 -12.66 31.13
N LEU A 207 -21.33 -11.70 30.73
CA LEU A 207 -20.64 -11.72 29.44
C LEU A 207 -19.37 -12.56 29.54
N ALA A 208 -19.45 -13.82 29.08
CA ALA A 208 -18.32 -14.73 28.95
C ALA A 208 -17.83 -14.81 27.50
N ASN A 209 -16.59 -15.25 27.28
CA ASN A 209 -15.99 -15.40 25.94
C ASN A 209 -16.76 -16.40 25.04
N SER A 210 -17.46 -17.36 25.64
CA SER A 210 -18.30 -18.33 24.93
C SER A 210 -19.61 -17.72 24.40
N VAL A 211 -20.10 -16.63 25.01
CA VAL A 211 -21.39 -16.04 24.70
C VAL A 211 -21.24 -15.04 23.55
N PRO A 212 -21.93 -15.24 22.41
CA PRO A 212 -21.91 -14.29 21.32
C PRO A 212 -22.57 -12.97 21.77
N CYS A 213 -21.87 -11.87 21.55
CA CYS A 213 -22.29 -10.53 21.97
C CYS A 213 -22.33 -9.59 20.77
N ALA A 214 -23.14 -8.55 20.87
CA ALA A 214 -23.25 -7.48 19.89
C ALA A 214 -23.28 -6.12 20.60
N VAL A 215 -22.89 -5.08 19.88
CA VAL A 215 -22.91 -3.69 20.37
C VAL A 215 -23.91 -2.91 19.55
N LEU A 216 -24.69 -2.08 20.24
CA LEU A 216 -25.61 -1.14 19.62
C LEU A 216 -24.86 0.17 19.32
N ARG A 217 -24.92 0.64 18.08
CA ARG A 217 -24.22 1.85 17.63
C ARG A 217 -24.62 3.13 18.39
N PRO A 218 -25.92 3.42 18.67
CA PRO A 218 -26.32 4.67 19.31
C PRO A 218 -25.85 4.79 20.76
N SER A 219 -26.06 3.75 21.56
CA SER A 219 -25.68 3.73 22.98
C SER A 219 -24.26 3.26 23.24
N GLY A 220 -23.64 2.53 22.30
CA GLY A 220 -22.36 1.88 22.53
C GLY A 220 -22.42 0.72 23.54
N THR A 221 -23.61 0.26 23.89
CA THR A 221 -23.81 -0.73 24.97
C THR A 221 -23.66 -2.15 24.45
N VAL A 222 -23.07 -3.03 25.26
CA VAL A 222 -22.89 -4.45 24.93
C VAL A 222 -24.09 -5.28 25.37
N VAL A 223 -24.62 -6.07 24.43
CA VAL A 223 -25.81 -6.91 24.61
C VAL A 223 -25.52 -8.33 24.09
N THR A 224 -26.12 -9.35 24.68
CA THR A 224 -26.01 -10.72 24.17
C THR A 224 -26.74 -10.87 22.84
N GLN A 225 -26.22 -11.71 21.95
CA GLN A 225 -26.85 -11.98 20.65
C GLN A 225 -28.27 -12.54 20.81
N GLU A 226 -28.50 -13.34 21.86
CA GLU A 226 -29.84 -13.84 22.17
C GLU A 226 -30.85 -12.72 22.48
N CYS A 227 -30.44 -11.73 23.27
CA CYS A 227 -31.27 -10.57 23.58
C CYS A 227 -31.55 -9.75 22.32
N VAL A 228 -30.55 -9.62 21.43
CA VAL A 228 -30.74 -8.95 20.14
C VAL A 228 -31.81 -9.67 19.31
N GLU A 229 -31.74 -10.99 19.21
CA GLU A 229 -32.66 -11.78 18.38
C GLU A 229 -34.07 -11.88 18.94
N LYS A 230 -34.20 -12.02 20.27
CA LYS A 230 -35.49 -12.24 20.93
C LYS A 230 -36.25 -10.95 21.21
N LEU A 231 -35.55 -9.85 21.49
CA LEU A 231 -36.14 -8.58 21.93
C LEU A 231 -35.89 -7.46 20.91
N ILE A 232 -34.62 -7.12 20.66
CA ILE A 232 -34.28 -5.89 19.92
C ILE A 232 -34.70 -5.97 18.45
N LYS A 233 -34.57 -7.13 17.78
CA LYS A 233 -35.00 -7.29 16.39
C LYS A 233 -36.52 -7.17 16.18
N LYS A 234 -37.33 -7.32 17.23
CA LYS A 234 -38.79 -7.17 17.15
C LYS A 234 -39.20 -5.70 17.18
N ASP A 235 -38.62 -4.96 18.13
CA ASP A 235 -39.00 -3.57 18.37
C ASP A 235 -38.13 -2.59 17.58
N MET A 236 -36.95 -3.01 17.11
CA MET A 236 -35.93 -2.21 16.41
C MET A 236 -35.64 -0.88 17.11
N ILE A 237 -35.55 -0.91 18.44
CA ILE A 237 -35.31 0.24 19.32
C ILE A 237 -34.22 -0.13 20.33
N ASP A 238 -33.34 0.83 20.63
CA ASP A 238 -32.33 0.68 21.67
C ASP A 238 -33.00 0.69 23.06
N PRO A 239 -32.85 -0.36 23.87
CA PRO A 239 -33.50 -0.46 25.17
C PRO A 239 -32.95 0.52 26.22
N VAL A 240 -31.79 1.13 26.00
CA VAL A 240 -31.17 2.07 26.95
C VAL A 240 -31.53 3.51 26.59
N THR A 241 -31.39 3.89 25.32
CA THR A 241 -31.59 5.28 24.87
C THR A 241 -32.98 5.53 24.30
N GLY A 242 -33.68 4.49 23.83
CA GLY A 242 -34.96 4.61 23.13
C GLY A 242 -34.83 5.03 21.65
N ASP A 243 -33.61 5.06 21.11
CA ASP A 243 -33.35 5.42 19.72
C ASP A 243 -33.77 4.30 18.76
N LYS A 244 -34.28 4.67 17.58
CA LYS A 244 -34.61 3.70 16.53
C LYS A 244 -33.33 3.10 15.94
N LEU A 245 -33.27 1.78 15.89
CA LEU A 245 -32.14 1.02 15.37
C LEU A 245 -32.41 0.56 13.93
N SER A 246 -31.34 0.44 13.16
CA SER A 246 -31.32 -0.31 11.91
C SER A 246 -30.45 -1.57 12.04
N ASP A 247 -30.57 -2.52 11.10
CA ASP A 247 -29.74 -3.74 11.10
C ASP A 247 -28.23 -3.45 11.04
N ARG A 248 -27.84 -2.27 10.53
CA ARG A 248 -26.43 -1.83 10.45
C ARG A 248 -25.90 -1.30 11.78
N ASP A 249 -26.79 -0.94 12.69
CA ASP A 249 -26.46 -0.40 14.00
C ASP A 249 -26.25 -1.50 15.04
N ILE A 250 -26.64 -2.73 14.70
CA ILE A 250 -26.38 -3.93 15.48
C ILE A 250 -25.08 -4.55 14.95
N ILE A 251 -23.99 -4.36 15.69
CA ILE A 251 -22.67 -4.83 15.26
C ILE A 251 -22.29 -6.05 16.10
N PRO A 252 -22.27 -7.27 15.51
CA PRO A 252 -21.83 -8.46 16.22
C PRO A 252 -20.34 -8.35 16.53
N LEU A 253 -19.96 -8.63 17.78
CA LEU A 253 -18.57 -8.64 18.20
C LEU A 253 -17.86 -9.87 17.66
N GLN A 254 -16.66 -9.67 17.12
CA GLN A 254 -15.80 -10.77 16.70
C GLN A 254 -15.22 -11.47 17.94
N ARG A 255 -15.33 -12.80 17.95
CA ARG A 255 -14.79 -13.62 19.03
C ARG A 255 -13.29 -13.80 18.84
N GLY A 256 -12.54 -13.65 19.93
CA GLY A 256 -11.13 -13.97 19.96
C GLY A 256 -10.93 -15.47 19.78
N GLY A 257 -10.00 -15.87 18.92
CA GLY A 257 -9.51 -17.24 18.87
C GLY A 257 -8.52 -17.48 20.00
N THR A 258 -8.50 -18.67 20.57
CA THR A 258 -7.35 -19.12 21.35
C THR A 258 -6.22 -19.44 20.37
N GLY A 259 -4.95 -19.34 20.78
CA GLY A 259 -3.77 -19.42 19.89
C GLY A 259 -3.61 -20.67 19.00
N PHE A 260 -4.56 -21.60 19.04
CA PHE A 260 -4.62 -22.82 18.22
C PHE A 260 -5.82 -22.88 17.25
N ALA A 261 -6.90 -22.12 17.48
CA ALA A 261 -8.07 -22.12 16.61
C ALA A 261 -8.83 -20.78 16.66
N ALA A 262 -9.10 -20.20 15.49
CA ALA A 262 -10.01 -19.07 15.39
C ALA A 262 -11.45 -19.57 15.63
N SER A 263 -12.18 -18.89 16.52
CA SER A 263 -13.58 -19.21 16.82
C SER A 263 -14.51 -18.27 16.03
N GLY A 264 -15.37 -18.82 15.19
CA GLY A 264 -16.38 -18.05 14.46
C GLY A 264 -15.92 -17.35 13.18
N VAL A 265 -14.78 -17.75 12.60
CA VAL A 265 -14.28 -17.27 11.30
C VAL A 265 -14.19 -18.46 10.34
N ASP A 266 -14.43 -18.27 9.04
CA ASP A 266 -14.29 -19.30 8.01
C ASP A 266 -12.87 -19.91 8.02
N LEU A 267 -12.72 -21.05 8.69
CA LEU A 267 -11.46 -21.77 8.79
C LEU A 267 -11.12 -22.37 7.42
N ARG A 268 -10.02 -21.90 6.82
CA ARG A 268 -9.51 -22.45 5.56
C ARG A 268 -8.29 -23.30 5.85
N ALA A 269 -8.43 -24.61 5.72
CA ALA A 269 -7.28 -25.51 5.69
C ALA A 269 -6.62 -25.42 4.31
N LYS A 270 -5.30 -25.19 4.28
CA LYS A 270 -4.47 -25.33 3.08
C LYS A 270 -3.52 -26.48 3.29
N GLU A 271 -3.71 -27.56 2.54
CA GLU A 271 -2.76 -28.66 2.48
C GLU A 271 -1.60 -28.25 1.56
N ALA A 272 -0.37 -28.33 2.06
CA ALA A 272 0.84 -28.14 1.25
C ALA A 272 1.54 -29.50 1.12
N ARG A 273 1.55 -30.05 -0.09
CA ARG A 273 2.32 -31.28 -0.40
C ARG A 273 3.70 -30.91 -0.97
N PRO A 274 4.76 -31.64 -0.63
CA PRO A 274 6.06 -31.51 -1.30
C PRO A 274 5.91 -31.75 -2.80
N VAL A 275 6.46 -30.85 -3.63
CA VAL A 275 6.36 -30.90 -5.11
C VAL A 275 7.27 -31.98 -5.72
N MET A 276 7.84 -32.88 -4.91
CA MET A 276 8.68 -33.98 -5.37
C MET A 276 7.97 -35.31 -5.22
N GLN A 277 7.02 -35.60 -6.10
CA GLN A 277 6.65 -36.96 -6.47
C GLN A 277 5.93 -36.90 -7.82
N VAL A 278 6.65 -37.34 -8.85
CA VAL A 278 6.11 -37.70 -10.17
C VAL A 278 5.61 -39.13 -10.09
#